data_AF-A0A1J6I013-F1
#
_entry.id   AF-A0A1J6I013-F1
#
_cell.length_a   1.000
_cell.length_b   1.000
_cell.length_c   1.000
_cell.angle_alpha   90.00
_cell.angle_beta   90.00
_cell.angle_gamma   90.00
#
_symmetry.space_group_name_H-M   'P 1'
#
loop_
_entity.id
_entity.type
_entity.pdbx_description
1 polymer ?
#
loop_
_entity_poly.entity_id
_entity_poly.type
_entity_poly.pdbx_seq_one_letter_code
_entity_poly.pdbx_strand_id
1 'polypeptide(L)'
;CSYCSSQVQLIYLLIILCYCNIWHRVLQWQGIRRSASWSEEVEWAILHAKGRNSQAEVYRMTLAAAVYHIWQERNCRIFQQKQRSGEAILKMIVQEVHCRGSLSPRLARQLQNLK
;
A
#
# COMPACT_ATOMS: atom_id res chain seq x y z
N CYS A 1 29.89 2.45 -13.89
CA CYS A 1 29.96 3.73 -13.16
C CYS A 1 29.56 3.48 -11.70
N SER A 2 30.49 3.57 -10.75
CA SER A 2 30.28 3.27 -9.34
C SER A 2 29.29 4.23 -8.67
N TYR A 3 29.21 5.48 -9.15
CA TYR A 3 28.28 6.50 -8.65
C TYR A 3 26.81 6.18 -8.99
N CYS A 4 26.53 5.69 -10.21
CA CYS A 4 25.19 5.25 -10.60
C CYS A 4 24.70 4.06 -9.75
N SER A 5 25.59 3.10 -9.44
CA SER A 5 25.25 1.95 -8.60
C SER A 5 24.88 2.38 -7.16
N SER A 6 25.62 3.33 -6.58
CA SER A 6 25.36 3.85 -5.23
C SER A 6 24.04 4.63 -5.15
N GLN A 7 23.70 5.45 -6.15
CA GLN A 7 22.41 6.15 -6.21
C GLN A 7 21.23 5.17 -6.36
N VAL A 8 21.36 4.15 -7.20
CA VAL A 8 20.32 3.11 -7.38
C VAL A 8 20.05 2.37 -6.07
N GLN A 9 21.11 2.06 -5.31
CA GLN A 9 20.99 1.35 -4.03
C GLN A 9 20.33 2.21 -2.94
N LEU A 10 20.67 3.50 -2.85
CA LEU A 10 20.02 4.43 -1.93
C LEU A 10 18.54 4.63 -2.26
N ILE A 11 18.20 4.79 -3.55
CA ILE A 11 16.81 4.88 -4.02
C ILE A 11 16.04 3.60 -3.66
N TYR A 12 16.65 2.42 -3.82
CA TYR A 12 16.04 1.15 -3.43
C TYR A 12 15.72 1.08 -1.94
N LEU A 13 16.67 1.44 -1.06
CA LEU A 13 16.41 1.48 0.38
C LEU A 13 15.32 2.48 0.74
N LEU A 14 15.33 3.67 0.14
CA LEU A 14 14.29 4.69 0.35
C LEU A 14 12.90 4.18 -0.05
N ILE A 15 12.80 3.43 -1.15
CA ILE A 15 11.53 2.85 -1.60
C ILE A 15 11.06 1.75 -0.65
N ILE A 16 11.95 0.88 -0.17
CA ILE A 16 11.61 -0.17 0.81
C ILE A 16 11.10 0.46 2.12
N LEU A 17 11.79 1.49 2.63
CA LEU A 17 11.35 2.20 3.82
C LEU A 17 10.01 2.90 3.61
N CYS A 18 9.83 3.54 2.45
CA CYS A 18 8.57 4.16 2.07
C CYS A 18 7.43 3.13 1.99
N TYR A 19 7.73 1.95 1.44
CA TYR A 19 6.81 0.83 1.34
C TYR A 19 6.32 0.39 2.73
N CYS A 20 7.25 0.07 3.63
CA CYS A 20 6.93 -0.37 4.99
C CYS A 20 6.12 0.70 5.75
N ASN A 21 6.49 1.98 5.62
CA ASN A 21 5.80 3.06 6.31
C ASN A 21 4.37 3.27 5.80
N ILE A 22 4.19 3.31 4.47
CA ILE A 22 2.87 3.46 3.85
C ILE A 22 2.00 2.26 4.21
N TRP A 23 2.54 1.04 4.09
CA TRP A 23 1.82 -0.17 4.41
C TRP A 23 1.35 -0.19 5.87
N HIS A 24 2.20 0.21 6.81
CA HIS A 24 1.81 0.29 8.21
C HIS A 24 0.65 1.28 8.44
N ARG A 25 0.69 2.46 7.82
CA ARG A 25 -0.41 3.45 7.89
C ARG A 25 -1.69 2.90 7.27
N VAL A 26 -1.58 2.17 6.18
CA VAL A 26 -2.69 1.50 5.50
C VAL A 26 -3.35 0.43 6.38
N LEU A 27 -2.56 -0.34 7.13
CA LEU A 27 -3.09 -1.30 8.09
C LEU A 27 -3.80 -0.60 9.26
N GLN A 28 -3.19 0.47 9.79
CA GLN A 28 -3.79 1.28 10.84
C GLN A 28 -5.14 1.87 10.43
N TRP A 29 -5.24 2.39 9.20
CA TRP A 29 -6.49 2.89 8.61
C TRP A 29 -7.59 1.81 8.56
N GLN A 30 -7.22 0.54 8.31
CA GLN A 30 -8.16 -0.59 8.37
C GLN A 30 -8.47 -1.07 9.80
N GLY A 31 -7.92 -0.43 10.84
CA GLY A 31 -8.03 -0.87 12.23
C GLY A 31 -7.16 -2.10 12.56
N ILE A 32 -6.28 -2.51 11.66
CA ILE A 32 -5.40 -3.66 11.85
C ILE A 32 -4.15 -3.21 12.61
N ARG A 33 -4.03 -3.65 13.85
CA ARG A 33 -2.87 -3.36 14.72
C ARG A 33 -1.90 -4.53 14.70
N ARG A 34 -1.12 -4.63 13.62
CA ARG A 34 0.02 -5.55 13.56
C ARG A 34 1.26 -4.81 13.09
N SER A 35 2.38 -5.16 13.69
CA SER A 35 3.70 -4.79 13.20
C SER A 35 4.32 -6.06 12.64
N ALA A 36 4.56 -6.07 11.34
CA ALA A 36 5.14 -7.19 10.63
C ALA A 36 6.13 -6.63 9.60
N SER A 37 7.23 -7.33 9.40
CA SER A 37 8.07 -7.15 8.23
C SER A 37 7.24 -7.45 6.96
N TRP A 38 7.73 -6.99 5.82
CA TRP A 38 7.04 -7.24 4.56
C TRP A 38 6.90 -8.75 4.27
N SER A 39 7.92 -9.54 4.57
CA SER A 39 7.89 -11.00 4.38
C SER A 39 6.80 -11.66 5.24
N GLU A 40 6.72 -11.30 6.52
CA GLU A 40 5.69 -11.81 7.43
C GLU A 40 4.28 -11.38 6.99
N GLU A 41 4.14 -10.17 6.45
CA GLU A 41 2.86 -9.70 5.92
C GLU A 41 2.41 -10.49 4.68
N VAL A 42 3.35 -10.81 3.78
CA VAL A 42 3.07 -11.63 2.61
C VAL A 42 2.62 -13.03 3.04
N GLU A 43 3.32 -13.66 3.98
CA GLU A 43 2.91 -14.95 4.55
C GLU A 43 1.53 -14.86 5.20
N TRP A 44 1.28 -13.81 5.99
CA TRP A 44 -0.03 -13.59 6.59
C TRP A 44 -1.12 -13.46 5.53
N ALA A 45 -0.88 -12.72 4.46
CA ALA A 45 -1.83 -12.54 3.37
C ALA A 45 -2.13 -13.87 2.66
N ILE A 46 -1.12 -14.69 2.40
CA ILE A 46 -1.28 -16.02 1.78
C ILE A 46 -2.18 -16.92 2.62
N LEU A 47 -2.06 -16.84 3.95
CA LEU A 47 -2.82 -17.68 4.88
C LEU A 47 -4.24 -17.15 5.13
N HIS A 48 -4.41 -15.84 5.28
CA HIS A 48 -5.63 -15.25 5.83
C HIS A 48 -6.45 -14.42 4.83
N ALA A 49 -5.85 -13.90 3.75
CA ALA A 49 -6.53 -13.01 2.83
C ALA A 49 -7.33 -13.73 1.73
N LYS A 50 -7.48 -15.06 1.78
CA LYS A 50 -8.22 -15.86 0.78
C LYS A 50 -9.74 -15.83 0.96
N GLY A 51 -10.24 -15.34 2.10
CA GLY A 51 -11.68 -15.34 2.42
C GLY A 51 -12.53 -14.50 1.47
N ARG A 52 -13.82 -14.85 1.33
CA ARG A 52 -14.82 -14.09 0.54
C ARG A 52 -15.57 -13.04 1.36
N ASN A 53 -15.20 -12.84 2.62
CA ASN A 53 -15.81 -11.80 3.47
C ASN A 53 -15.31 -10.41 3.06
N SER A 54 -16.06 -9.37 3.45
CA SER A 54 -15.75 -7.98 3.09
C SER A 54 -14.39 -7.52 3.59
N GLN A 55 -13.97 -7.94 4.79
CA GLN A 55 -12.68 -7.58 5.36
C GLN A 55 -11.50 -8.10 4.52
N ALA A 56 -11.53 -9.39 4.16
CA ALA A 56 -10.51 -10.00 3.32
C ALA A 56 -10.48 -9.37 1.93
N GLU A 57 -11.63 -8.98 1.38
CA GLU A 57 -11.71 -8.29 0.10
C GLU A 57 -11.15 -6.86 0.16
N VAL A 58 -11.53 -6.07 1.16
CA VAL A 58 -10.95 -4.74 1.41
C VAL A 58 -9.44 -4.85 1.61
N TYR A 59 -8.97 -5.84 2.37
CA TYR A 59 -7.54 -6.09 2.56
C TYR A 59 -6.81 -6.34 1.23
N ARG A 60 -7.33 -7.23 0.37
CA ARG A 60 -6.75 -7.51 -0.95
C ARG A 60 -6.76 -6.28 -1.87
N MET A 61 -7.86 -5.53 -1.89
CA MET A 61 -7.96 -4.28 -2.66
C MET A 61 -6.90 -3.27 -2.22
N THR A 62 -6.74 -3.16 -0.91
CA THR A 62 -5.80 -2.20 -0.32
C THR A 62 -4.34 -2.63 -0.54
N LEU A 63 -4.05 -3.93 -0.46
CA LEU A 63 -2.76 -4.51 -0.84
C LEU A 63 -2.40 -4.19 -2.30
N ALA A 64 -3.35 -4.42 -3.22
CA ALA A 64 -3.15 -4.14 -4.64
C ALA A 64 -2.91 -2.64 -4.90
N ALA A 65 -3.72 -1.77 -4.30
CA ALA A 65 -3.58 -0.32 -4.42
C ALA A 65 -2.23 0.17 -3.84
N ALA A 66 -1.82 -0.32 -2.68
CA ALA A 66 -0.54 0.03 -2.08
C ALA A 66 0.64 -0.34 -3.00
N VAL A 67 0.68 -1.59 -3.48
CA VAL A 67 1.72 -2.04 -4.42
C VAL A 67 1.76 -1.18 -5.68
N TYR A 68 0.60 -0.86 -6.24
CA TYR A 68 0.49 -0.03 -7.44
C TYR A 68 1.05 1.39 -7.22
N HIS A 69 0.56 2.10 -6.21
CA HIS A 69 0.97 3.49 -5.97
C HIS A 69 2.44 3.61 -5.56
N ILE A 70 2.99 2.61 -4.86
CA ILE A 70 4.41 2.59 -4.52
C ILE A 70 5.28 2.33 -5.76
N TRP A 71 4.86 1.40 -6.63
CA TRP A 71 5.52 1.21 -7.92
C TRP A 71 5.45 2.47 -8.78
N GLN A 72 4.30 3.16 -8.81
CA GLN A 72 4.13 4.42 -9.53
C GLN A 72 5.06 5.51 -8.96
N GLU A 73 5.17 5.61 -7.63
CA GLU A 73 6.07 6.56 -6.97
C GLU A 73 7.53 6.29 -7.32
N ARG A 74 7.97 5.02 -7.29
CA ARG A 74 9.30 4.62 -7.75
C ARG A 74 9.58 5.11 -9.17
N ASN A 75 8.65 4.90 -10.08
CA ASN A 75 8.81 5.34 -11.47
C ASN A 75 8.85 6.86 -11.58
N CYS A 76 8.02 7.59 -10.84
CA CYS A 76 8.07 9.06 -10.81
C CYS A 76 9.43 9.58 -10.31
N ARG A 77 10.02 8.97 -9.27
CA ARG A 77 11.33 9.37 -8.75
C ARG A 77 12.45 9.12 -9.76
N ILE A 78 12.46 7.93 -10.38
CA ILE A 78 13.51 7.54 -11.32
C ILE A 78 13.42 8.33 -12.63
N PHE A 79 12.24 8.38 -13.25
CA PHE A 79 12.09 8.87 -14.62
C PHE A 79 11.65 10.33 -14.71
N GLN A 80 11.01 10.86 -13.66
CA GLN A 80 10.47 12.23 -13.68
C GLN A 80 11.12 13.14 -12.64
N GLN A 81 12.01 12.61 -11.78
CA GLN A 81 12.63 13.36 -10.67
C GLN A 81 11.59 14.04 -9.77
N LYS A 82 10.41 13.43 -9.64
CA LYS A 82 9.30 13.90 -8.81
C LYS A 82 9.12 12.96 -7.62
N GLN A 83 8.82 13.54 -6.46
CA GLN A 83 8.56 12.81 -5.24
C GLN A 83 7.29 13.31 -4.57
N ARG A 84 6.40 12.39 -4.21
CA ARG A 84 5.22 12.67 -3.39
C ARG A 84 5.52 12.37 -1.92
N SER A 85 4.77 13.03 -1.03
CA SER A 85 4.81 12.69 0.39
C SER A 85 4.12 11.35 0.65
N GLY A 86 4.52 10.66 1.73
CA GLY A 86 3.85 9.41 2.14
C GLY A 86 2.35 9.61 2.42
N GLU A 87 1.96 10.79 2.91
CA GLU A 87 0.55 11.14 3.13
C GLU A 87 -0.24 11.28 1.82
N ALA A 88 0.36 11.88 0.80
CA ALA A 88 -0.28 11.98 -0.51
C ALA A 88 -0.51 10.59 -1.11
N ILE A 89 0.48 9.69 -1.01
CA ILE A 89 0.35 8.31 -1.48
C ILE A 89 -0.71 7.54 -0.69
N LEU A 90 -0.72 7.67 0.64
CA LEU A 90 -1.75 7.07 1.49
C LEU A 90 -3.16 7.52 1.07
N LYS A 91 -3.34 8.83 0.86
CA LYS A 91 -4.62 9.40 0.43
C LYS A 91 -5.06 8.84 -0.92
N MET A 92 -4.14 8.70 -1.88
CA MET A 92 -4.43 8.11 -3.19
C MET A 92 -4.87 6.64 -3.07
N ILE A 93 -4.18 5.85 -2.22
CA ILE A 93 -4.55 4.46 -1.94
C ILE A 93 -5.97 4.38 -1.34
N VAL A 94 -6.24 5.15 -0.29
CA VAL A 94 -7.54 5.17 0.40
C VAL A 94 -8.65 5.59 -0.56
N GLN A 95 -8.45 6.66 -1.34
CA GLN A 95 -9.41 7.12 -2.34
C GLN A 95 -9.71 6.06 -3.40
N GLU A 96 -8.68 5.39 -3.93
CA GLU A 96 -8.88 4.33 -4.91
C GLU A 96 -9.68 3.16 -4.32
N VAL A 97 -9.36 2.74 -3.09
CA VAL A 97 -10.08 1.66 -2.41
C VAL A 97 -11.54 2.05 -2.17
N HIS A 98 -11.82 3.29 -1.74
CA HIS A 98 -13.18 3.79 -1.59
C HIS A 98 -13.94 3.83 -2.92
N CYS A 99 -13.37 4.40 -3.97
CA CYS A 99 -14.00 4.51 -5.29
C CYS A 99 -14.30 3.15 -5.92
N ARG A 100 -13.36 2.19 -5.81
CA ARG A 100 -13.58 0.84 -6.35
C ARG A 100 -14.54 0.05 -5.47
N GLY A 101 -14.42 0.18 -4.15
CA GLY A 101 -15.23 -0.58 -3.20
C GLY A 101 -16.68 -0.09 -3.14
N SER A 102 -16.94 1.18 -3.46
CA SER A 102 -18.31 1.71 -3.55
C SER A 102 -19.14 1.07 -4.65
N LEU A 103 -18.51 0.42 -5.64
CA LEU A 103 -19.21 -0.34 -6.69
C LEU A 103 -19.89 -1.60 -6.13
N SER A 104 -19.50 -2.06 -4.94
CA SER A 104 -20.11 -3.20 -4.26
C SER A 104 -20.84 -2.74 -2.99
N PRO A 105 -22.18 -2.87 -2.88
CA PRO A 105 -22.93 -2.42 -1.71
C PRO A 105 -22.49 -3.08 -0.39
N ARG A 106 -21.93 -4.29 -0.49
CA ARG A 106 -21.34 -5.01 0.66
C ARG A 106 -20.04 -4.35 1.13
N LEU A 107 -19.16 -3.97 0.21
CA LEU A 107 -17.89 -3.33 0.52
C LEU A 107 -18.07 -1.86 0.89
N ALA A 108 -19.00 -1.16 0.24
CA ALA A 108 -19.34 0.23 0.55
C ALA A 108 -19.67 0.42 2.04
N ARG A 109 -20.51 -0.47 2.60
CA ARG A 109 -20.84 -0.47 4.03
C ARG A 109 -19.63 -0.73 4.92
N GLN A 110 -18.75 -1.65 4.52
CA GLN A 110 -17.53 -1.93 5.28
C GLN A 110 -16.57 -0.75 5.27
N LEU A 111 -16.41 -0.08 4.12
CA LEU A 111 -15.51 1.05 3.94
C LEU A 111 -16.01 2.31 4.65
N GLN A 112 -17.32 2.51 4.78
CA GLN A 112 -17.89 3.60 5.60
C GLN A 112 -17.51 3.50 7.09
N ASN A 113 -17.17 2.30 7.57
CA ASN A 113 -16.73 2.09 8.95
C ASN A 113 -15.22 2.33 9.14
N LEU A 114 -14.46 2.52 8.05
CA LEU A 114 -13.04 2.84 8.09
C LEU A 114 -12.88 4.37 8.06
N LYS A 115 -12.03 4.89 8.95
CA LYS A 115 -11.78 6.34 9.11
C LYS A 115 -10.42 6.72 8.56
#